data_AF-A0A1R3WGF5-F1
#
_entry.id   AF-A0A1R3WGF5-F1
#
_cell.length_a   1.000
_cell.length_b   1.000
_cell.length_c   1.000
_cell.angle_alpha   90.00
_cell.angle_beta   90.00
_cell.angle_gamma   90.00
#
_symmetry.space_group_name_H-M   'P 1'
#
loop_
_entity.id
_entity.type
_entity.pdbx_description
1 polymer ?
#
loop_
_entity_poly.entity_id
_entity_poly.type
_entity_poly.pdbx_seq_one_letter_code
_entity_poly.pdbx_strand_id
1 'polypeptide(L)'
;MDEKALDIFSAARARRDVGRIREALAEVKAGDVARVIVRSPRYGLYALEGTVRIGVGGQPLVGDVILATSSEIQRIDLGIKAPQPALEADVVDPSTLPHGTPVRVTFLTPTHQTFALTGPITAGNDRFLLVGSWIVADDRAIAPRVQSIERLDDVDLHEVNVPPLRSVLADADA
;
A
#
# COMPACT_ATOMS: atom_id res chain seq x y z
N MET A 1 -6.11 1.43 10.53
CA MET A 1 -6.94 0.55 9.68
C MET A 1 -7.89 -0.23 10.59
N ASP A 2 -9.10 -0.60 10.15
CA ASP A 2 -10.03 -1.40 10.97
C ASP A 2 -9.71 -2.90 10.90
N GLU A 3 -10.09 -3.65 11.94
CA GLU A 3 -9.77 -5.08 12.13
C GLU A 3 -10.26 -5.96 10.96
N LYS A 4 -11.51 -5.76 10.52
CA LYS A 4 -12.09 -6.49 9.38
C LYS A 4 -11.33 -6.28 8.08
N ALA A 5 -10.68 -5.13 7.91
CA ALA A 5 -9.86 -4.87 6.75
C ALA A 5 -8.48 -5.51 6.88
N LEU A 6 -7.95 -5.67 8.09
CA LEU A 6 -6.67 -6.35 8.33
C LEU A 6 -6.77 -7.87 8.09
N ASP A 7 -7.91 -8.48 8.38
CA ASP A 7 -8.19 -9.91 8.12
C ASP A 7 -7.88 -10.34 6.68
N ILE A 8 -7.98 -9.42 5.71
CA ILE A 8 -7.71 -9.71 4.30
C ILE A 8 -6.27 -10.16 4.06
N PHE A 9 -5.34 -9.73 4.92
CA PHE A 9 -3.92 -10.03 4.79
C PHE A 9 -3.54 -11.40 5.36
N SER A 10 -4.33 -11.94 6.29
CA SER A 10 -4.15 -13.29 6.83
C SER A 10 -4.78 -14.39 5.95
N ALA A 11 -5.62 -14.01 4.99
CA ALA A 11 -6.28 -14.96 4.11
C ALA A 11 -5.43 -15.31 2.87
N ALA A 12 -5.34 -16.61 2.56
CA ALA A 12 -4.62 -17.14 1.37
C ALA A 12 -5.14 -16.57 0.05
N ARG A 13 -6.44 -16.30 -0.02
CA ARG A 13 -7.10 -15.83 -1.23
C ARG A 13 -8.02 -14.67 -0.90
N ALA A 14 -7.47 -13.47 -0.95
CA ALA A 14 -8.30 -12.28 -1.09
C ALA A 14 -9.04 -12.40 -2.43
N ARG A 15 -10.33 -12.74 -2.40
CA ARG A 15 -11.14 -12.86 -3.61
C ARG A 15 -11.40 -11.45 -4.16
N ARG A 16 -11.13 -11.26 -5.44
CA ARG A 16 -11.49 -10.02 -6.16
C ARG A 16 -13.01 -9.82 -6.12
N ASP A 17 -13.45 -8.73 -5.51
CA ASP A 17 -14.85 -8.34 -5.41
C ASP A 17 -15.20 -7.36 -6.53
N VAL A 18 -15.51 -7.90 -7.71
CA VAL A 18 -15.83 -7.10 -8.90
C VAL A 18 -17.10 -6.27 -8.72
N GLY A 19 -18.05 -6.77 -7.91
CA GLY A 19 -19.29 -6.04 -7.61
C GLY A 19 -18.98 -4.74 -6.87
N ARG A 20 -18.27 -4.84 -5.75
CA ARG A 20 -17.86 -3.66 -4.97
C ARG A 20 -16.95 -2.72 -5.74
N ILE A 21 -16.06 -3.24 -6.59
CA ILE A 21 -15.22 -2.39 -7.44
C ILE A 21 -16.11 -1.56 -8.39
N ARG A 22 -17.10 -2.17 -9.04
CA ARG A 22 -17.99 -1.46 -9.97
C ARG A 22 -18.88 -0.45 -9.27
N GLU A 23 -19.44 -0.81 -8.12
CA GLU A 23 -20.25 0.08 -7.28
C GLU A 23 -19.43 1.30 -6.85
N ALA A 24 -18.25 1.09 -6.29
CA ALA A 24 -17.35 2.17 -5.89
C ALA A 24 -16.98 3.06 -7.09
N LEU A 25 -16.64 2.48 -8.25
CA LEU A 25 -16.31 3.27 -9.45
C LEU A 25 -17.48 4.11 -9.98
N ALA A 26 -18.72 3.70 -9.73
CA ALA A 26 -19.90 4.47 -10.12
C ALA A 26 -20.17 5.66 -9.19
N GLU A 27 -19.77 5.54 -7.92
CA GLU A 27 -20.05 6.55 -6.89
C GLU A 27 -18.90 7.51 -6.63
N VAL A 28 -17.67 7.09 -6.94
CA VAL A 28 -16.44 7.79 -6.57
C VAL A 28 -16.36 9.21 -7.13
N LYS A 29 -15.98 10.15 -6.27
CA LYS A 29 -15.78 11.57 -6.60
C LYS A 29 -14.41 12.05 -6.13
N ALA A 30 -13.94 13.11 -6.78
CA ALA A 30 -12.75 13.82 -6.32
C ALA A 30 -12.98 14.35 -4.90
N GLY A 31 -12.01 14.13 -4.01
CA GLY A 31 -12.09 14.52 -2.60
C GLY A 31 -12.65 13.44 -1.68
N ASP A 32 -13.24 12.36 -2.20
CA ASP A 32 -13.62 11.21 -1.38
C ASP A 32 -12.38 10.58 -0.74
N VAL A 33 -12.55 9.92 0.40
CA VAL A 33 -11.50 9.08 0.99
C VAL A 33 -11.83 7.63 0.68
N ALA A 34 -10.85 6.94 0.10
CA ALA A 34 -10.99 5.56 -0.34
C ALA A 34 -9.85 4.68 0.19
N ARG A 35 -10.17 3.40 0.38
CA ARG A 35 -9.21 2.32 0.57
C ARG A 35 -9.25 1.43 -0.66
N VAL A 36 -8.08 1.17 -1.25
CA VAL A 36 -7.93 0.31 -2.41
C VAL A 36 -7.07 -0.88 -2.02
N ILE A 37 -7.62 -2.09 -2.11
CA ILE A 37 -6.84 -3.32 -1.91
C ILE A 37 -6.30 -3.77 -3.25
N VAL A 38 -4.98 -3.93 -3.35
CA VAL A 38 -4.26 -4.30 -4.57
C VAL A 38 -3.48 -5.58 -4.31
N ARG A 39 -3.55 -6.53 -5.24
CA ARG A 39 -2.70 -7.72 -5.27
C ARG A 39 -1.72 -7.59 -6.43
N SER A 40 -0.48 -7.23 -6.11
CA SER A 40 0.58 -7.10 -7.09
C SER A 40 1.56 -8.27 -7.02
N PRO A 41 1.98 -8.86 -8.15
CA PRO A 41 3.04 -9.85 -8.17
C PRO A 41 4.38 -9.32 -7.60
N ARG A 42 4.62 -8.01 -7.71
CA ARG A 42 5.87 -7.37 -7.30
C ARG A 42 5.86 -6.91 -5.84
N TYR A 43 4.70 -6.52 -5.33
CA TYR A 43 4.57 -5.87 -4.03
C TYR A 43 3.68 -6.62 -3.03
N GLY A 44 3.14 -7.77 -3.43
CA GLY A 44 2.24 -8.55 -2.59
C GLY A 44 0.82 -7.97 -2.53
N LEU A 45 0.09 -8.37 -1.49
CA LEU A 45 -1.21 -7.79 -1.16
C LEU A 45 -0.99 -6.57 -0.26
N TYR A 46 -1.48 -5.40 -0.69
CA TYR A 46 -1.41 -4.18 0.08
C TYR A 46 -2.71 -3.37 -0.04
N ALA A 47 -2.99 -2.55 0.97
CA ALA A 47 -4.06 -1.58 1.00
C ALA A 47 -3.48 -0.17 0.87
N LEU A 48 -4.10 0.67 0.05
CA LEU A 48 -3.78 2.08 -0.10
C LEU A 48 -4.99 2.91 0.32
N GLU A 49 -4.83 3.68 1.40
CA GLU A 49 -5.83 4.60 1.95
C GLU A 49 -5.46 6.04 1.59
N GLY A 50 -6.37 6.83 1.04
CA GLY A 50 -6.07 8.22 0.72
C GLY A 50 -7.23 8.96 0.07
N THR A 51 -6.98 10.24 -0.25
CA THR A 51 -7.95 11.07 -0.95
C THR A 51 -7.95 10.72 -2.44
N VAL A 52 -9.14 10.54 -3.01
CA VAL A 52 -9.34 10.35 -4.44
C VAL A 52 -9.05 11.66 -5.16
N ARG A 53 -8.19 11.60 -6.16
CA ARG A 53 -7.86 12.70 -7.07
C ARG A 53 -8.23 12.31 -8.49
N ILE A 54 -8.34 13.31 -9.36
CA ILE A 54 -8.52 13.11 -10.80
C ILE A 54 -7.16 13.28 -11.46
N GLY A 55 -6.69 12.21 -12.09
CA GLY A 55 -5.45 12.20 -12.85
C GLY A 55 -5.59 12.79 -14.24
N VAL A 56 -4.49 12.77 -14.98
CA VAL A 56 -4.47 13.11 -16.40
C VAL A 56 -5.43 12.18 -17.16
N GLY A 57 -6.27 12.73 -18.02
CA GLY A 57 -7.30 11.97 -18.73
C GLY A 57 -8.58 11.71 -17.93
N GLY A 58 -8.79 12.40 -16.81
CA GLY A 58 -10.04 12.37 -16.06
C GLY A 58 -10.27 11.13 -15.20
N GLN A 59 -9.25 10.27 -15.06
CA GLN A 59 -9.38 9.00 -14.35
C GLN A 59 -9.21 9.19 -12.83
N PRO A 60 -10.10 8.63 -11.99
CA PRO A 60 -9.93 8.68 -10.54
C PRO A 60 -8.76 7.80 -10.09
N LEU A 61 -8.01 8.29 -9.11
CA LEU A 61 -6.86 7.59 -8.53
C LEU A 61 -6.68 7.91 -7.04
N VAL A 62 -6.12 6.97 -6.31
CA VAL A 62 -5.70 7.12 -4.91
C VAL A 62 -4.22 6.79 -4.86
N GLY A 63 -3.40 7.63 -4.22
CA GLY A 63 -1.94 7.52 -4.33
C GLY A 63 -1.51 7.50 -5.81
N ASP A 64 -0.82 6.45 -6.22
CA ASP A 64 -0.39 6.16 -7.59
C ASP A 64 -1.27 5.12 -8.32
N VAL A 65 -2.35 4.64 -7.70
CA VAL A 65 -3.23 3.60 -8.25
C VAL A 65 -4.41 4.23 -8.99
N ILE A 66 -4.49 4.03 -10.31
CA ILE A 66 -5.64 4.41 -11.13
C ILE A 66 -6.77 3.39 -10.95
N LEU A 67 -7.93 3.84 -10.48
CA LEU A 67 -9.01 2.95 -10.04
C LEU A 67 -9.69 2.20 -11.19
N ALA A 68 -9.82 2.86 -12.35
CA ALA A 68 -10.59 2.32 -13.48
C ALA A 68 -9.83 1.30 -14.34
N THR A 69 -8.50 1.27 -14.28
CA THR A 69 -7.65 0.50 -15.20
C THR A 69 -6.80 -0.56 -14.53
N SER A 70 -6.68 -0.53 -13.20
CA SER A 70 -5.85 -1.51 -12.50
C SER A 70 -6.57 -2.87 -12.37
N SER A 71 -6.06 -3.86 -13.11
CA SER A 71 -6.50 -5.26 -13.03
C SER A 71 -6.10 -5.93 -11.71
N GLU A 72 -5.15 -5.34 -10.98
CA GLU A 72 -4.62 -5.81 -9.71
C GLU A 72 -5.54 -5.45 -8.52
N ILE A 73 -6.50 -4.53 -8.70
CA ILE A 73 -7.46 -4.16 -7.65
C ILE A 73 -8.35 -5.35 -7.28
N GLN A 74 -8.34 -5.68 -5.99
CA GLN A 74 -9.15 -6.72 -5.37
C GLN A 74 -10.45 -6.15 -4.77
N ARG A 75 -10.41 -4.92 -4.27
CA ARG A 75 -11.56 -4.26 -3.62
C ARG A 75 -11.33 -2.75 -3.52
N ILE A 76 -12.41 -1.97 -3.53
CA ILE A 76 -12.43 -0.54 -3.24
C ILE A 76 -13.49 -0.30 -2.16
N ASP A 77 -13.11 0.38 -1.08
CA ASP A 77 -14.03 0.85 -0.06
C ASP A 77 -14.01 2.39 -0.04
N LEU A 78 -15.19 3.01 -0.18
CA LEU A 78 -15.37 4.48 -0.11
C LEU A 78 -15.88 4.90 1.27
N GLY A 79 -15.77 6.19 1.59
CA GLY A 79 -16.34 6.76 2.80
C GLY A 79 -15.62 6.36 4.09
N ILE A 80 -14.37 5.89 3.97
CA ILE A 80 -13.53 5.57 5.13
C ILE A 80 -12.99 6.86 5.77
N LYS A 81 -12.51 6.78 7.01
CA LYS A 81 -11.83 7.90 7.66
C LYS A 81 -10.51 8.20 6.93
N ALA A 82 -10.21 9.49 6.76
CA ALA A 82 -8.91 9.93 6.25
C ALA A 82 -7.75 9.31 7.07
N PRO A 83 -6.68 8.82 6.42
CA PRO A 83 -5.53 8.31 7.13
C PRO A 83 -4.87 9.44 7.91
N GLN A 84 -4.53 9.14 9.16
CA GLN A 84 -3.77 10.02 10.04
C GLN A 84 -2.46 9.32 10.40
N PRO A 85 -1.34 10.06 10.48
CA PRO A 85 -0.11 9.52 11.03
C PRO A 85 -0.36 9.01 12.44
N ALA A 86 0.27 7.89 12.81
CA ALA A 86 0.24 7.45 14.19
C ALA A 86 0.99 8.47 15.06
N LEU A 87 0.30 9.01 16.06
CA LEU A 87 0.83 10.02 16.98
C LEU A 87 1.95 9.46 17.87
N GLU A 88 1.93 8.14 18.09
CA GLU A 88 2.89 7.39 18.91
C GLU A 88 3.75 6.44 18.06
N ALA A 89 3.86 6.67 16.75
CA ALA A 89 4.72 5.82 15.93
C ALA A 89 6.17 5.94 16.41
N ASP A 90 6.73 4.81 16.82
CA ASP A 90 8.13 4.73 17.22
C ASP A 90 9.05 5.24 16.10
N VAL A 91 10.21 5.77 16.50
CA VAL A 91 11.32 5.94 15.56
C VAL A 91 11.79 4.55 15.16
N VAL A 92 11.31 4.07 14.02
CA VAL A 92 11.62 2.73 13.53
C VAL A 92 12.99 2.73 12.86
N ASP A 93 13.91 1.92 13.37
CA ASP A 93 15.15 1.59 12.66
C ASP A 93 14.82 0.71 11.43
N PRO A 94 15.14 1.13 10.19
CA PRO A 94 14.86 0.34 9.00
C PRO A 94 15.42 -1.09 9.05
N SER A 95 16.55 -1.32 9.73
CA SER A 95 17.17 -2.64 9.85
C SER A 95 16.31 -3.65 10.62
N THR A 96 15.33 -3.15 11.37
CA THR A 96 14.38 -3.96 12.13
C THR A 96 13.06 -4.23 11.38
N LEU A 97 13.00 -3.87 10.09
CA LEU A 97 11.89 -4.15 9.17
C LEU A 97 12.31 -5.17 8.10
N PRO A 98 12.47 -6.46 8.45
CA PRO A 98 12.80 -7.48 7.47
C PRO A 98 11.72 -7.62 6.39
N HIS A 99 12.09 -8.22 5.26
CA HIS A 99 11.15 -8.59 4.21
C HIS A 99 9.98 -9.42 4.76
N GLY A 100 8.75 -9.08 4.36
CA GLY A 100 7.53 -9.71 4.85
C GLY A 100 6.99 -9.12 6.14
N THR A 101 7.64 -8.12 6.78
CA THR A 101 7.09 -7.50 8.00
C THR A 101 5.79 -6.76 7.68
N PRO A 102 4.65 -7.08 8.33
CA PRO A 102 3.42 -6.33 8.15
C PRO A 102 3.54 -4.94 8.79
N VAL A 103 3.28 -3.92 8.00
CA VAL A 103 3.32 -2.53 8.46
C VAL A 103 2.17 -1.73 7.91
N ARG A 104 1.87 -0.64 8.60
CA ARG A 104 1.13 0.49 8.05
C ARG A 104 2.06 1.71 8.03
N VAL A 105 2.24 2.30 6.86
CA VAL A 105 3.11 3.45 6.66
C VAL A 105 2.27 4.63 6.20
N THR A 106 2.34 5.74 6.91
CA THR A 106 1.70 6.99 6.48
C THR A 106 2.72 7.88 5.80
N PHE A 107 2.35 8.41 4.64
CA PHE A 107 3.15 9.33 3.84
C PHE A 107 2.49 10.70 3.77
N LEU A 108 3.31 11.72 3.59
CA LEU A 108 2.88 13.05 3.19
C LEU A 108 3.67 13.50 1.97
N THR A 109 2.98 13.81 0.87
CA THR A 109 3.62 14.40 -0.31
C THR A 109 2.84 15.60 -0.82
N PRO A 110 3.51 16.59 -1.46
CA PRO A 110 2.84 17.74 -2.06
C PRO A 110 1.78 17.33 -3.10
N THR A 111 2.03 16.23 -3.80
CA THR A 111 1.15 15.70 -4.84
C THR A 111 -0.03 14.94 -4.25
N HIS A 112 0.22 13.93 -3.42
CA HIS A 112 -0.78 12.95 -2.97
C HIS A 112 -1.49 13.35 -1.67
N GLN A 113 -1.06 14.44 -1.03
CA GLN A 113 -1.45 14.78 0.34
C GLN A 113 -1.10 13.63 1.30
N THR A 114 -1.81 13.52 2.42
CA THR A 114 -1.63 12.41 3.36
C THR A 114 -2.30 11.16 2.82
N PHE A 115 -1.56 10.05 2.77
CA PHE A 115 -2.09 8.73 2.43
C PHE A 115 -1.36 7.66 3.26
N ALA A 116 -1.97 6.48 3.42
CA ALA A 116 -1.36 5.37 4.12
C ALA A 116 -1.33 4.11 3.26
N LEU A 117 -0.27 3.33 3.40
CA LEU A 117 -0.09 2.03 2.80
C LEU A 117 -0.01 0.98 3.89
N THR A 118 -0.79 -0.08 3.78
CA THR A 118 -0.74 -1.22 4.70
C THR A 118 -0.42 -2.48 3.93
N GLY A 119 0.56 -3.26 4.37
CA GLY A 119 0.98 -4.47 3.69
C GLY A 119 2.38 -4.93 4.12
N PRO A 120 2.95 -5.94 3.46
CA PRO A 120 4.29 -6.40 3.76
C PRO A 120 5.35 -5.37 3.33
N ILE A 121 6.39 -5.24 4.16
CA ILE A 121 7.67 -4.69 3.72
C ILE A 121 8.22 -5.60 2.62
N THR A 122 8.55 -5.02 1.48
CA THR A 122 9.25 -5.71 0.41
C THR A 122 10.68 -5.20 0.33
N ALA A 123 11.60 -6.12 0.04
CA ALA A 123 13.03 -5.88 -0.07
C ALA A 123 13.55 -6.60 -1.32
N GLY A 124 14.77 -6.28 -1.72
CA GLY A 124 15.42 -6.90 -2.87
C GLY A 124 16.94 -6.87 -2.72
N ASN A 125 17.65 -7.16 -3.81
CA ASN A 125 19.10 -6.96 -3.86
C ASN A 125 19.49 -5.49 -4.09
N ASP A 126 18.61 -4.56 -3.71
CA ASP A 126 18.81 -3.11 -3.74
C ASP A 126 18.76 -2.56 -2.31
N ARG A 127 19.06 -1.27 -2.15
CA ARG A 127 19.07 -0.59 -0.84
C ARG A 127 17.67 -0.19 -0.35
N PHE A 128 16.60 -0.51 -1.08
CA PHE A 128 15.29 0.07 -0.80
C PHE A 128 14.38 -0.87 -0.02
N LEU A 129 13.70 -0.33 0.98
CA LEU A 129 12.53 -0.97 1.59
C LEU A 129 11.27 -0.30 1.04
N LEU A 130 10.30 -1.10 0.59
CA LEU A 130 9.07 -0.63 -0.01
C LEU A 130 7.84 -1.23 0.66
N VAL A 131 6.73 -0.49 0.67
CA VAL A 131 5.38 -1.03 0.90
C VAL A 131 4.53 -0.58 -0.27
N GLY A 132 3.89 -1.53 -0.96
CA GLY A 132 3.42 -1.25 -2.32
C GLY A 132 4.58 -0.76 -3.20
N SER A 133 4.31 0.20 -4.06
CA SER A 133 5.30 0.86 -4.94
C SER A 133 6.12 1.97 -4.26
N TRP A 134 5.92 2.23 -2.96
CA TRP A 134 6.46 3.41 -2.29
C TRP A 134 7.66 3.08 -1.41
N ILE A 135 8.72 3.88 -1.53
CA ILE A 135 9.94 3.76 -0.74
C ILE A 135 9.69 4.23 0.69
N VAL A 136 9.87 3.31 1.63
CA VAL A 136 9.80 3.55 3.08
C VAL A 136 11.18 3.91 3.63
N ALA A 137 12.22 3.23 3.15
CA ALA A 137 13.60 3.49 3.55
C ALA A 137 14.56 3.31 2.38
N ASP A 138 15.67 4.04 2.45
CA ASP A 138 16.83 3.95 1.58
C ASP A 138 18.06 3.67 2.47
N ASP A 139 18.57 2.44 2.36
CA ASP A 139 19.59 1.87 3.24
C ASP A 139 19.14 1.95 4.72
N ARG A 140 19.79 2.80 5.52
CA ARG A 140 19.49 2.99 6.94
C ARG A 140 18.68 4.26 7.23
N ALA A 141 18.26 4.98 6.20
CA ALA A 141 17.52 6.22 6.35
C ALA A 141 16.05 6.04 5.95
N ILE A 142 15.15 6.45 6.83
CA ILE A 142 13.72 6.56 6.52
C ILE A 142 13.53 7.64 5.44
N ALA A 143 12.72 7.33 4.43
CA ALA A 143 12.48 8.24 3.32
C ALA A 143 11.81 9.54 3.84
N PRO A 144 12.21 10.74 3.36
CA PRO A 144 11.74 12.03 3.90
C PRO A 144 10.22 12.27 3.85
N ARG A 145 9.49 11.47 3.07
CA ARG A 145 8.03 11.58 2.90
C ARG A 145 7.25 10.71 3.88
N VAL A 146 7.92 9.81 4.59
CA VAL A 146 7.32 8.96 5.62
C VAL A 146 7.08 9.79 6.87
N GLN A 147 5.83 9.80 7.33
CA GLN A 147 5.40 10.48 8.56
C GLN A 147 5.38 9.52 9.76
N SER A 148 5.01 8.26 9.54
CA SER A 148 4.96 7.23 10.59
C SER A 148 5.04 5.84 9.97
N ILE A 149 5.60 4.90 10.73
CA ILE A 149 5.59 3.46 10.44
C ILE A 149 5.02 2.78 11.68
N GLU A 150 3.91 2.08 11.51
CA GLU A 150 3.29 1.24 12.53
C GLU A 150 3.59 -0.21 12.17
N ARG A 151 4.19 -0.98 13.08
CA ARG A 151 4.23 -2.43 12.93
C ARG A 151 2.88 -3.00 13.28
N LEU A 152 2.48 -4.02 12.53
CA LEU A 152 1.24 -4.74 12.77
C LEU A 152 1.61 -6.14 13.25
N ASP A 153 2.30 -6.22 14.40
CA ASP A 153 2.87 -7.46 14.92
C ASP A 153 1.78 -8.52 15.25
N ASP A 154 0.55 -8.09 15.49
CA ASP A 154 -0.61 -8.97 15.71
C ASP A 154 -1.24 -9.49 14.40
N VAL A 155 -0.78 -9.03 13.23
CA VAL A 155 -1.29 -9.46 11.92
C VAL A 155 -0.41 -10.57 11.37
N ASP A 156 -0.94 -11.80 11.39
CA ASP A 156 -0.30 -12.93 10.72
C ASP A 156 -0.52 -12.83 9.20
N LEU A 157 0.50 -12.40 8.45
CA LEU A 157 0.44 -12.34 6.99
C LEU A 157 0.50 -13.74 6.40
N HIS A 158 -0.46 -14.05 5.54
CA HIS A 158 -0.36 -15.27 4.75
C HIS A 158 0.83 -15.18 3.77
N GLU A 159 1.65 -16.22 3.70
CA GLU A 159 2.85 -16.28 2.84
C GLU A 159 2.62 -15.85 1.38
N VAL A 160 1.51 -16.28 0.76
CA VAL A 160 1.12 -15.92 -0.63
C VAL A 160 0.80 -14.43 -0.83
N ASN A 161 0.60 -13.68 0.25
CA ASN A 161 0.40 -12.24 0.21
C ASN A 161 1.73 -11.48 0.29
N VAL A 162 2.84 -12.16 0.59
CA VAL A 162 4.19 -11.63 0.52
C VAL A 162 4.82 -12.05 -0.81
N PRO A 163 5.30 -11.10 -1.65
CA PRO A 163 5.94 -11.47 -2.91
C PRO A 163 7.34 -12.04 -2.64
N PRO A 164 7.97 -12.71 -3.61
CA PRO A 164 9.40 -13.01 -3.51
C PRO A 164 10.25 -11.75 -3.34
N LEU A 165 11.48 -11.91 -2.84
CA LEU A 165 12.48 -10.84 -2.85
C LEU A 165 12.64 -10.29 -4.27
N ARG A 166 12.64 -8.95 -4.40
CA ARG A 166 12.84 -8.32 -5.70
C ARG A 166 14.26 -8.61 -6.17
N SER A 167 14.39 -9.32 -7.29
CA SER A 167 15.67 -9.37 -7.99
C SER A 167 15.84 -8.07 -8.78
N VAL A 168 17.03 -7.49 -8.70
CA VAL A 168 17.48 -6.61 -9.78
C VAL A 168 17.74 -7.56 -10.94
N LEU A 169 16.92 -7.49 -12.00
CA LEU A 169 17.39 -7.99 -13.29
C LEU A 169 18.68 -7.21 -13.54
N ALA A 170 19.83 -7.86 -13.42
CA ALA A 170 21.05 -7.31 -14.00
C ALA A 170 20.69 -6.96 -15.45
N ASP A 171 20.94 -5.72 -15.86
CA ASP A 171 20.73 -5.31 -17.23
C ASP A 171 21.26 -6.42 -18.15
N ALA A 172 20.39 -6.89 -19.04
CA ALA A 172 20.76 -7.85 -20.05
C ALA A 172 21.68 -7.15 -21.06
N ASP A 173 22.95 -7.00 -20.70
CA ASP A 173 24.03 -6.71 -21.62
C ASP A 173 24.60 -8.04 -22.11
N ALA A 174 24.08 -8.51 -23.25
CA ALA A 174 24.79 -9.33 -24.24
C ALA A 174 24.07 -9.26 -25.60
#